data_AF-A0A2M8F6N4-F1
#
_entry.id   AF-A0A2M8F6N4-F1
#
_cell.length_a   1.000
_cell.length_b   1.000
_cell.length_c   1.000
_cell.angle_alpha   90.00
_cell.angle_beta   90.00
_cell.angle_gamma   90.00
#
_symmetry.space_group_name_H-M   'P 1'
#
loop_
_entity.id
_entity.type
_entity.pdbx_description
1 polymer ?
#
loop_
_entity_poly.entity_id
_entity_poly.type
_entity_poly.pdbx_seq_one_letter_code
_entity_poly.pdbx_strand_id
1 'polypeptide(L)'
;MRFFFFARAFYALLLRIQFAPMGSSAPQLNRDDRPQRPQVAQARRPEEGQSATKMGEAAGPSPFAAVHLEIQSAVDRVNERAALDSFFDHLQGLSTELFNVLPPQVRHEHEDHKDLGSDDCFALVNRLAAQATEAAGEIREKVERINELLRGFRFKDEGLSSMDELTPSEGVLDEVAEQVVGYKKAYDLFHSCSVKYEDALAAGRKAFDKETGLGDEQSLGYKIYRLEEEVKRLKRGLLGLGRLSARSKIAELEFEIIDLKNLQAALKVESPPPSQLRVTEPRDLYHDTIKDLNHLTHPVEDYYTDEIDKLEELEAKLETARSAGEGGAVKGLTGKKAQLTGFHEVVREAVQLPAFVKALLSYDKKDNPLTTAALRELLVTFSHELNPDFGGEHEGLPDEITHNAINYVTNYIGDLVLTEGVKALNLDKTQQKRLSQIFSLNALTDERQRLEAHASKGTKKIAAIPSRGPMAELSGYYGDACWTSRDDIVKNNPDMIGLAFVSNPGDAVHENLMGSCLLFERTIGGEKTLIVRGLNPRQNYITQLNAESFLKEFVEYLKPIAQARGIASIVAPMNTPGALTNRPTISRAFDSLYGETPLLELDEPLTFNGYTVTKVTELVRF
;
A
#
# COMPACT_ATOMS: atom_id res chain seq x y z
N MET A 1 13.67 10.33 11.41
CA MET A 1 13.62 11.53 10.53
C MET A 1 12.62 11.41 9.37
N ARG A 2 12.73 10.45 8.42
CA ARG A 2 11.79 10.33 7.27
C ARG A 2 10.30 10.24 7.66
N PHE A 3 10.01 9.56 8.76
CA PHE A 3 8.66 9.40 9.33
C PHE A 3 8.01 10.72 9.77
N PHE A 4 8.75 11.56 10.49
CA PHE A 4 8.28 12.87 10.94
C PHE A 4 7.92 13.78 9.76
N PHE A 5 8.65 13.65 8.65
CA PHE A 5 8.34 14.35 7.41
C PHE A 5 7.05 13.83 6.76
N PHE A 6 6.77 12.53 6.79
CA PHE A 6 5.52 11.96 6.28
C PHE A 6 4.31 12.43 7.10
N ALA A 7 4.37 12.32 8.44
CA ALA A 7 3.29 12.77 9.32
C ALA A 7 3.01 14.28 9.15
N ARG A 8 4.08 15.10 9.05
CA ARG A 8 3.95 16.54 8.76
C ARG A 8 3.39 16.82 7.37
N ALA A 9 3.80 16.09 6.33
CA ALA A 9 3.26 16.22 4.98
C ALA A 9 1.78 15.82 4.92
N PHE A 10 1.41 14.73 5.59
CA PHE A 10 0.02 14.26 5.74
C PHE A 10 -0.85 15.29 6.45
N TYR A 11 -0.34 15.83 7.56
CA TYR A 11 -1.04 16.86 8.31
C TYR A 11 -1.16 18.18 7.54
N ALA A 12 -0.11 18.58 6.81
CA ALA A 12 -0.15 19.74 5.93
C ALA A 12 -1.19 19.58 4.81
N LEU A 13 -1.31 18.38 4.23
CA LEU A 13 -2.36 18.08 3.25
C LEU A 13 -3.75 18.16 3.87
N LEU A 14 -3.95 17.62 5.08
CA LEU A 14 -5.21 17.72 5.82
C LEU A 14 -5.61 19.18 6.09
N LEU A 15 -4.66 20.02 6.52
CA LEU A 15 -4.90 21.45 6.72
C LEU A 15 -5.23 22.17 5.42
N ARG A 16 -4.52 21.86 4.31
CA ARG A 16 -4.83 22.43 3.00
C ARG A 16 -6.24 22.08 2.55
N ILE A 17 -6.70 20.85 2.78
CA ILE A 17 -8.06 20.42 2.47
C ILE A 17 -9.09 21.16 3.34
N GLN A 18 -8.85 21.27 4.65
CA GLN A 18 -9.79 21.94 5.58
C GLN A 18 -9.90 23.45 5.38
N PHE A 19 -8.82 24.10 4.92
CA PHE A 19 -8.75 25.57 4.81
C PHE A 19 -8.63 26.08 3.37
N ALA A 20 -8.88 25.23 2.36
CA ALA A 20 -8.88 25.66 0.97
C ALA A 20 -9.91 26.80 0.75
N PRO A 21 -9.51 27.95 0.19
CA PRO A 21 -10.44 29.04 -0.06
C PRO A 21 -11.53 28.58 -1.04
N MET A 22 -12.80 28.87 -0.72
CA MET A 22 -13.93 28.65 -1.61
C MET A 22 -13.80 29.54 -2.85
N GLY A 23 -13.03 29.09 -3.83
CA GLY A 23 -12.75 29.82 -5.06
C GLY A 23 -13.94 29.82 -6.02
N SER A 24 -14.62 30.96 -6.12
CA SER A 24 -15.54 31.28 -7.21
C SER A 24 -14.77 31.57 -8.50
N SER A 25 -14.43 30.54 -9.27
CA SER A 25 -13.94 30.71 -10.64
C SER A 25 -14.95 30.11 -11.62
N ALA A 26 -15.84 30.96 -12.12
CA ALA A 26 -16.64 30.66 -13.30
C ALA A 26 -15.72 30.71 -14.53
N PRO A 27 -15.67 29.66 -15.38
CA PRO A 27 -14.86 29.71 -16.59
C PRO A 27 -15.50 30.66 -17.60
N GLN A 28 -14.75 31.67 -18.03
CA GLN A 28 -15.08 32.48 -19.20
C GLN A 28 -15.02 31.59 -20.45
N LEU A 29 -16.17 31.41 -21.08
CA LEU A 29 -16.32 30.76 -22.39
C LEU A 29 -15.68 31.65 -23.46
N ASN A 30 -14.58 31.18 -24.05
CA ASN A 30 -13.99 31.77 -25.24
C ASN A 30 -14.92 31.49 -26.43
N ARG A 31 -15.48 32.55 -27.01
CA ARG A 31 -16.18 32.52 -28.30
C ARG A 31 -15.11 32.55 -29.38
N ASP A 32 -14.77 31.41 -29.97
CA ASP A 32 -14.40 31.28 -31.39
C ASP A 32 -13.91 29.86 -31.66
N ASP A 33 -14.84 28.95 -31.95
CA ASP A 33 -14.53 27.69 -32.63
C ASP A 33 -15.63 27.40 -33.64
N ARG A 34 -15.35 27.68 -34.92
CA ARG A 34 -16.13 27.16 -36.04
C ARG A 34 -15.42 25.93 -36.60
N PRO A 35 -16.11 24.82 -36.85
CA PRO A 35 -15.48 23.62 -37.39
C PRO A 35 -15.16 23.77 -38.88
N GLN A 36 -13.90 23.54 -39.26
CA GLN A 36 -13.50 23.34 -40.65
C GLN A 36 -13.93 21.95 -41.13
N ARG A 37 -14.41 21.87 -42.38
CA ARG A 37 -14.82 20.63 -43.06
C ARG A 37 -13.61 19.78 -43.46
N PRO A 38 -13.69 18.44 -43.43
CA PRO A 38 -12.61 17.57 -43.87
C PRO A 38 -12.53 17.50 -45.41
N GLN A 39 -11.31 17.61 -45.94
CA GLN A 39 -10.98 17.30 -47.33
C GLN A 39 -10.76 15.78 -47.48
N VAL A 40 -11.37 15.22 -48.53
CA VAL A 40 -11.30 13.81 -48.92
C VAL A 40 -10.02 13.57 -49.71
N ALA A 41 -9.12 12.73 -49.20
CA ALA A 41 -7.94 12.26 -49.93
C ALA A 41 -8.25 10.94 -50.65
N GLN A 42 -7.97 10.90 -51.96
CA GLN A 42 -8.14 9.75 -52.84
C GLN A 42 -6.99 8.74 -52.66
N ALA A 43 -7.36 7.46 -52.56
CA ALA A 43 -6.46 6.32 -52.51
C ALA A 43 -5.81 6.05 -53.89
N ARG A 44 -4.48 5.82 -53.89
CA ARG A 44 -3.75 5.19 -55.00
C ARG A 44 -3.39 3.75 -54.61
N ARG A 45 -3.59 2.82 -55.55
CA ARG A 45 -3.19 1.40 -55.46
C ARG A 45 -1.66 1.25 -55.58
N PRO A 46 -1.04 0.24 -54.96
CA PRO A 46 0.31 -0.17 -55.32
C PRO A 46 0.29 -1.27 -56.39
N GLU A 47 1.25 -1.19 -57.31
CA GLU A 47 1.62 -2.25 -58.25
C GLU A 47 2.63 -3.20 -57.59
N GLU A 48 2.44 -4.49 -57.85
CA GLU A 48 3.36 -5.59 -57.55
C GLU A 48 4.53 -5.60 -58.55
N GLY A 49 5.74 -5.93 -58.11
CA GLY A 49 6.83 -6.12 -59.06
C GLY A 49 8.24 -6.38 -58.51
N GLN A 50 8.49 -7.63 -58.13
CA GLN A 50 9.71 -8.42 -58.42
C GLN A 50 11.06 -8.20 -57.67
N SER A 51 11.59 -9.38 -57.30
CA SER A 51 12.96 -9.87 -57.52
C SER A 51 13.95 -9.86 -56.34
N ALA A 52 14.18 -11.08 -55.84
CA ALA A 52 15.25 -11.48 -54.95
C ALA A 52 16.59 -11.71 -55.69
N THR A 53 17.69 -11.30 -55.06
CA THR A 53 19.06 -11.92 -54.99
C THR A 53 19.99 -10.85 -54.39
N LYS A 54 20.98 -11.08 -53.51
CA LYS A 54 21.94 -12.17 -53.34
C LYS A 54 22.61 -12.04 -51.96
N MET A 55 23.20 -13.15 -51.51
CA MET A 55 24.01 -13.31 -50.29
C MET A 55 25.09 -12.23 -50.11
N GLY A 56 25.26 -11.78 -48.86
CA GLY A 56 26.41 -11.02 -48.36
C GLY A 56 26.91 -11.64 -47.06
N GLU A 57 28.22 -11.86 -47.01
CA GLU A 57 28.97 -12.50 -45.94
C GLU A 57 28.75 -11.83 -44.58
N ALA A 58 28.72 -12.65 -43.52
CA ALA A 58 28.56 -12.19 -42.14
C ALA A 58 29.77 -11.37 -41.71
N ALA A 59 29.66 -10.04 -41.80
CA ALA A 59 30.51 -9.14 -41.06
C ALA A 59 30.33 -9.43 -39.56
N GLY A 60 31.44 -9.71 -38.86
CA GLY A 60 31.42 -9.84 -37.41
C GLY A 60 30.81 -8.61 -36.74
N PRO A 61 30.31 -8.73 -35.49
CA PRO A 61 29.69 -7.62 -34.79
C PRO A 61 30.63 -6.41 -34.81
N SER A 62 30.10 -5.24 -35.19
CA SER A 62 30.91 -4.02 -35.18
C SER A 62 31.50 -3.82 -33.77
N PRO A 63 32.68 -3.21 -33.62
CA PRO A 63 33.25 -2.89 -32.32
C PRO A 63 32.26 -2.13 -31.41
N PHE A 64 31.35 -1.38 -32.03
CA PHE A 64 30.27 -0.66 -31.35
C PHE A 64 29.20 -1.59 -30.77
N ALA A 65 28.85 -2.68 -31.45
CA ALA A 65 27.89 -3.67 -30.96
C ALA A 65 28.45 -4.45 -29.75
N ALA A 66 29.77 -4.72 -29.72
CA ALA A 66 30.42 -5.35 -28.58
C ALA A 66 30.47 -4.42 -27.35
N VAL A 67 30.84 -3.15 -27.55
CA VAL A 67 30.82 -2.12 -26.50
C VAL A 67 29.40 -1.86 -26.00
N HIS A 68 28.40 -1.83 -26.89
CA HIS A 68 27.00 -1.70 -26.51
C HIS A 68 26.48 -2.90 -25.70
N LEU A 69 26.89 -4.14 -26.04
CA LEU A 69 26.56 -5.32 -25.25
C LEU A 69 27.23 -5.30 -23.86
N GLU A 70 28.48 -4.83 -23.76
CA GLU A 70 29.16 -4.67 -22.48
C GLU A 70 28.52 -3.58 -21.61
N ILE A 71 28.15 -2.45 -22.20
CA ILE A 71 27.42 -1.38 -21.51
C ILE A 71 26.05 -1.86 -21.09
N GLN A 72 25.30 -2.57 -21.94
CA GLN A 72 23.99 -3.12 -21.60
C GLN A 72 24.10 -4.16 -20.49
N SER A 73 25.10 -5.05 -20.55
CA SER A 73 25.39 -6.02 -19.48
C SER A 73 25.80 -5.34 -18.17
N ALA A 74 26.52 -4.21 -18.23
CA ALA A 74 26.83 -3.41 -17.05
C ALA A 74 25.58 -2.69 -16.51
N VAL A 75 24.72 -2.15 -17.37
CA VAL A 75 23.44 -1.53 -17.01
C VAL A 75 22.48 -2.56 -16.40
N ASP A 76 22.45 -3.79 -16.91
CA ASP A 76 21.62 -4.86 -16.36
C ASP A 76 22.12 -5.30 -14.97
N ARG A 77 23.44 -5.36 -14.74
CA ARG A 77 24.04 -5.57 -13.40
C ARG A 77 23.78 -4.39 -12.44
N VAL A 78 23.62 -3.18 -12.98
CA VAL A 78 23.29 -1.98 -12.21
C VAL A 78 21.79 -1.90 -11.90
N ASN A 79 20.94 -2.46 -12.76
CA ASN A 79 19.49 -2.56 -12.55
C ASN A 79 19.10 -3.64 -11.51
N GLU A 80 20.06 -4.42 -10.98
CA GLU A 80 19.91 -5.22 -9.76
C GLU A 80 19.83 -4.37 -8.46
N ARG A 81 19.48 -3.08 -8.59
CA ARG A 81 19.25 -2.14 -7.49
C ARG A 81 18.29 -2.68 -6.42
N ALA A 82 17.24 -3.38 -6.84
CA ALA A 82 16.29 -4.01 -5.92
C ALA A 82 16.91 -5.17 -5.10
N ALA A 83 17.91 -5.87 -5.65
CA ALA A 83 18.61 -6.94 -4.96
C ALA A 83 19.60 -6.39 -3.92
N LEU A 84 20.25 -5.26 -4.21
CA LEU A 84 21.09 -4.55 -3.25
C LEU A 84 20.27 -3.99 -2.09
N ASP A 85 19.16 -3.30 -2.37
CA ASP A 85 18.26 -2.75 -1.35
C ASP A 85 17.64 -3.87 -0.47
N SER A 86 17.18 -4.98 -1.08
CA SER A 86 16.68 -6.15 -0.34
C SER A 86 17.75 -6.84 0.51
N PHE A 87 19.02 -6.80 0.10
CA PHE A 87 20.13 -7.37 0.85
C PHE A 87 20.56 -6.47 2.03
N PHE A 88 20.43 -5.14 1.90
CA PHE A 88 20.62 -4.20 3.01
C PHE A 88 19.63 -4.46 4.14
N ASP A 89 18.36 -4.63 3.80
CA ASP A 89 17.32 -4.96 4.78
C ASP A 89 17.62 -6.30 5.48
N HIS A 90 18.17 -7.26 4.74
CA HIS A 90 18.57 -8.56 5.27
C HIS A 90 19.76 -8.47 6.24
N LEU A 91 20.83 -7.75 5.89
CA LEU A 91 21.99 -7.56 6.78
C LEU A 91 21.65 -6.79 8.06
N GLN A 92 20.79 -5.78 7.95
CA GLN A 92 20.35 -4.99 9.10
C GLN A 92 19.46 -5.84 10.04
N GLY A 93 18.57 -6.67 9.47
CA GLY A 93 17.78 -7.65 10.20
C GLY A 93 18.64 -8.69 10.93
N LEU A 94 19.67 -9.23 10.28
CA LEU A 94 20.57 -10.24 10.85
C LEU A 94 21.44 -9.71 12.01
N SER A 95 21.94 -8.47 11.93
CA SER A 95 22.69 -7.89 13.06
C SER A 95 21.81 -7.69 14.30
N THR A 96 20.54 -7.34 14.07
CA THR A 96 19.52 -7.15 15.11
C THR A 96 19.11 -8.49 15.72
N GLU A 97 18.95 -9.54 14.90
CA GLU A 97 18.70 -10.90 15.40
C GLU A 97 19.87 -11.43 16.25
N LEU A 98 21.12 -11.22 15.81
CA LEU A 98 22.28 -11.67 16.58
C LEU A 98 22.35 -11.01 17.97
N PHE A 99 22.05 -9.71 18.05
CA PHE A 99 21.98 -8.97 19.30
C PHE A 99 20.85 -9.47 20.22
N ASN A 100 19.75 -9.94 19.64
CA ASN A 100 18.57 -10.38 20.36
C ASN A 100 18.61 -11.83 20.84
N VAL A 101 19.51 -12.67 20.30
CA VAL A 101 19.66 -14.08 20.68
C VAL A 101 20.45 -14.25 21.99
N LEU A 102 21.17 -13.21 22.46
CA LEU A 102 21.93 -13.28 23.71
C LEU A 102 21.04 -13.17 24.96
N PRO A 103 21.23 -14.04 25.98
CA PRO A 103 20.50 -13.95 27.25
C PRO A 103 20.73 -12.61 27.97
N PRO A 104 19.74 -12.08 28.71
CA PRO A 104 19.85 -10.79 29.42
C PRO A 104 21.03 -10.70 30.40
N GLN A 105 21.48 -11.80 30.99
CA GLN A 105 22.62 -11.81 31.92
C GLN A 105 23.95 -11.49 31.21
N VAL A 106 24.13 -11.94 29.97
CA VAL A 106 25.33 -11.65 29.14
C VAL A 106 25.34 -10.19 28.67
N ARG A 107 24.16 -9.56 28.54
CA ARG A 107 24.04 -8.14 28.17
C ARG A 107 24.44 -7.17 29.28
N HIS A 108 24.40 -7.60 30.55
CA HIS A 108 24.73 -6.76 31.71
C HIS A 108 26.17 -6.94 32.23
N GLU A 109 26.86 -8.06 31.93
CA GLU A 109 28.24 -8.32 32.36
C GLU A 109 29.31 -7.91 31.31
N HIS A 110 28.89 -7.30 30.20
CA HIS A 110 29.73 -6.97 29.05
C HIS A 110 30.76 -5.85 29.30
N GLU A 111 30.76 -5.21 30.48
CA GLU A 111 31.73 -4.16 30.83
C GLU A 111 32.97 -4.67 31.58
N ASP A 112 32.98 -5.89 32.14
CA ASP A 112 34.00 -6.30 33.13
C ASP A 112 34.88 -7.52 32.80
N HIS A 113 34.70 -8.23 31.67
CA HIS A 113 35.50 -9.43 31.35
C HIS A 113 36.20 -9.37 29.98
N LYS A 114 37.53 -9.17 29.99
CA LYS A 114 38.42 -9.02 28.81
C LYS A 114 38.95 -10.31 28.17
N ASP A 115 38.56 -11.49 28.64
CA ASP A 115 39.21 -12.76 28.26
C ASP A 115 38.33 -13.71 27.42
N LEU A 116 37.21 -13.23 26.86
CA LEU A 116 36.33 -14.03 26.01
C LEU A 116 36.53 -13.66 24.53
N GLY A 117 36.87 -14.64 23.68
CA GLY A 117 37.08 -14.48 22.23
C GLY A 117 35.86 -14.01 21.42
N SER A 118 34.75 -13.67 22.08
CA SER A 118 33.56 -13.03 21.51
C SER A 118 33.81 -11.57 21.11
N ASP A 119 34.68 -10.86 21.83
CA ASP A 119 34.99 -9.44 21.55
C ASP A 119 35.65 -9.27 20.18
N ASP A 120 36.52 -10.20 19.80
CA ASP A 120 37.18 -10.21 18.49
C ASP A 120 36.20 -10.51 17.35
N CYS A 121 35.23 -11.40 17.57
CA CYS A 121 34.20 -11.70 16.59
C CYS A 121 33.25 -10.51 16.39
N PHE A 122 32.80 -9.87 17.47
CA PHE A 122 31.91 -8.71 17.39
C PHE A 122 32.62 -7.49 16.77
N ALA A 123 33.88 -7.24 17.14
CA ALA A 123 34.70 -6.20 16.52
C ALA A 123 34.97 -6.47 15.02
N LEU A 124 35.15 -7.74 14.63
CA LEU A 124 35.31 -8.13 13.23
C LEU A 124 34.01 -7.94 12.44
N VAL A 125 32.87 -8.38 12.97
CA VAL A 125 31.54 -8.23 12.36
C VAL A 125 31.21 -6.75 12.14
N ASN A 126 31.42 -5.90 13.14
CA ASN A 126 31.17 -4.46 13.01
C ASN A 126 32.11 -3.79 12.00
N ARG A 127 33.38 -4.22 11.93
CA ARG A 127 34.34 -3.70 10.95
C ARG A 127 33.96 -4.11 9.53
N LEU A 128 33.56 -5.36 9.32
CA LEU A 128 33.12 -5.86 8.01
C LEU A 128 31.81 -5.19 7.57
N ALA A 129 30.88 -4.96 8.50
CA ALA A 129 29.64 -4.23 8.22
C ALA A 129 29.91 -2.77 7.82
N ALA A 130 30.82 -2.08 8.50
CA ALA A 130 31.23 -0.71 8.16
C ALA A 130 31.88 -0.65 6.76
N GLN A 131 32.79 -1.58 6.46
CA GLN A 131 33.45 -1.66 5.15
C GLN A 131 32.48 -2.00 4.01
N ALA A 132 31.52 -2.90 4.25
CA ALA A 132 30.47 -3.20 3.28
C ALA A 132 29.55 -2.00 3.03
N THR A 133 29.22 -1.24 4.07
CA THR A 133 28.39 -0.03 3.97
C THR A 133 29.10 1.07 3.15
N GLU A 134 30.40 1.29 3.40
CA GLU A 134 31.22 2.24 2.64
C GLU A 134 31.32 1.85 1.16
N ALA A 135 31.67 0.58 0.87
CA ALA A 135 31.78 0.06 -0.48
C ALA A 135 30.45 0.16 -1.25
N ALA A 136 29.31 -0.05 -0.57
CA ALA A 136 28.00 0.07 -1.20
C ALA A 136 27.59 1.53 -1.46
N GLY A 137 28.03 2.47 -0.61
CA GLY A 137 27.92 3.91 -0.88
C GLY A 137 28.67 4.30 -2.15
N GLU A 138 29.90 3.82 -2.33
CA GLU A 138 30.69 4.02 -3.54
C GLU A 138 30.02 3.42 -4.78
N ILE A 139 29.51 2.18 -4.69
CA ILE A 139 28.75 1.54 -5.78
C ILE A 139 27.59 2.43 -6.24
N ARG A 140 26.82 2.96 -5.28
CA ARG A 140 25.66 3.80 -5.57
C ARG A 140 26.06 5.08 -6.30
N GLU A 141 27.10 5.78 -5.83
CA GLU A 141 27.60 7.01 -6.45
C GLU A 141 28.05 6.74 -7.91
N LYS A 142 28.77 5.63 -8.13
CA LYS A 142 29.23 5.24 -9.48
C LYS A 142 28.07 4.90 -10.41
N VAL A 143 27.04 4.23 -9.91
CA VAL A 143 25.82 3.91 -10.66
C VAL A 143 25.04 5.17 -11.05
N GLU A 144 24.88 6.10 -10.11
CA GLU A 144 24.20 7.38 -10.37
C GLU A 144 24.97 8.18 -11.43
N ARG A 145 26.30 8.26 -11.33
CA ARG A 145 27.15 8.93 -12.32
C ARG A 145 27.08 8.30 -13.71
N ILE A 146 27.12 6.97 -13.81
CA ILE A 146 26.96 6.26 -15.10
C ILE A 146 25.60 6.58 -15.71
N ASN A 147 24.53 6.56 -14.91
CA ASN A 147 23.19 6.90 -15.39
C ASN A 147 23.05 8.36 -15.85
N GLU A 148 23.71 9.30 -15.18
CA GLU A 148 23.75 10.70 -15.63
C GLU A 148 24.45 10.84 -16.98
N LEU A 149 25.63 10.22 -17.13
CA LEU A 149 26.38 10.22 -18.39
C LEU A 149 25.55 9.60 -19.52
N LEU A 150 24.87 8.48 -19.26
CA LEU A 150 23.99 7.80 -20.22
C LEU A 150 22.70 8.58 -20.53
N ARG A 151 22.17 9.38 -19.60
CA ARG A 151 21.02 10.26 -19.90
C ARG A 151 21.38 11.36 -20.88
N GLY A 152 22.63 11.83 -20.87
CA GLY A 152 23.17 12.75 -21.88
C GLY A 152 23.17 12.18 -23.31
N PHE A 153 23.04 10.86 -23.47
CA PHE A 153 22.88 10.19 -24.77
C PHE A 153 21.44 10.13 -25.29
N ARG A 154 20.43 10.54 -24.50
CA ARG A 154 19.04 10.43 -24.96
C ARG A 154 18.78 11.32 -26.17
N PHE A 155 18.33 10.66 -27.23
CA PHE A 155 17.90 11.22 -28.51
C PHE A 155 17.16 12.54 -28.33
N LYS A 156 17.62 13.59 -29.02
CA LYS A 156 16.73 14.69 -29.36
C LYS A 156 15.68 14.09 -30.30
N ASP A 157 14.43 14.04 -29.86
CA ASP A 157 13.26 13.58 -30.62
C ASP A 157 12.93 14.44 -31.88
N GLU A 158 13.89 15.25 -32.34
CA GLU A 158 13.73 16.15 -33.48
C GLU A 158 14.46 15.58 -34.70
N GLY A 159 13.83 14.60 -35.35
CA GLY A 159 13.94 14.40 -36.81
C GLY A 159 15.32 14.06 -37.39
N LEU A 160 16.09 13.15 -36.78
CA LEU A 160 17.29 12.59 -37.43
C LEU A 160 16.90 11.46 -38.41
N SER A 161 17.30 11.62 -39.68
CA SER A 161 16.96 10.72 -40.79
C SER A 161 18.01 9.64 -41.08
N SER A 162 19.09 9.56 -40.31
CA SER A 162 20.05 8.46 -40.41
C SER A 162 20.78 8.18 -39.09
N MET A 163 21.09 6.91 -38.83
CA MET A 163 21.78 6.40 -37.64
C MET A 163 23.28 6.80 -37.57
N ASP A 164 23.84 7.40 -38.63
CA ASP A 164 25.29 7.59 -38.79
C ASP A 164 25.86 8.83 -38.08
N GLU A 165 25.03 9.66 -37.42
CA GLU A 165 25.46 10.92 -36.78
C GLU A 165 25.63 10.84 -35.25
N LEU A 166 25.56 9.64 -34.66
CA LEU A 166 25.69 9.43 -33.21
C LEU A 166 27.12 9.02 -32.82
N THR A 167 28.07 9.96 -32.94
CA THR A 167 29.36 9.81 -32.26
C THR A 167 29.32 10.51 -30.90
N PRO A 168 29.50 9.79 -29.77
CA PRO A 168 29.69 10.45 -28.47
C PRO A 168 30.79 11.50 -28.55
N SER A 169 30.65 12.59 -27.80
CA SER A 169 31.74 13.54 -27.62
C SER A 169 32.96 12.79 -27.07
N GLU A 170 34.10 13.03 -27.70
CA GLU A 170 35.40 12.49 -27.32
C GLU A 170 35.61 12.68 -25.80
N GLY A 171 35.84 11.58 -25.07
CA GLY A 171 36.03 11.57 -23.61
C GLY A 171 34.87 11.01 -22.76
N VAL A 172 33.62 10.98 -23.24
CA VAL A 172 32.49 10.44 -22.44
C VAL A 172 32.59 8.93 -22.28
N LEU A 173 33.05 8.22 -23.31
CA LEU A 173 33.26 6.77 -23.23
C LEU A 173 34.41 6.42 -22.27
N ASP A 174 35.46 7.26 -22.23
CA ASP A 174 36.58 7.09 -21.30
C ASP A 174 36.13 7.31 -19.85
N GLU A 175 35.28 8.32 -19.60
CA GLU A 175 34.71 8.57 -18.28
C GLU A 175 33.78 7.44 -17.83
N VAL A 176 32.92 6.92 -18.72
CA VAL A 176 32.08 5.75 -18.42
C VAL A 176 32.93 4.52 -18.11
N ALA A 177 33.98 4.27 -18.89
CA ALA A 177 34.91 3.16 -18.64
C ALA A 177 35.59 3.30 -17.27
N GLU A 178 36.03 4.50 -16.89
CA GLU A 178 36.61 4.78 -15.57
C GLU A 178 35.61 4.50 -14.43
N GLN A 179 34.36 4.96 -14.55
CA GLN A 179 33.34 4.71 -13.53
C GLN A 179 33.00 3.22 -13.41
N VAL A 180 32.98 2.47 -14.51
CA VAL A 180 32.74 1.01 -14.51
C VAL A 180 33.88 0.26 -13.80
N VAL A 181 35.14 0.68 -14.00
CA VAL A 181 36.28 0.12 -13.27
C VAL A 181 36.18 0.42 -11.76
N GLY A 182 35.74 1.63 -11.39
CA GLY A 182 35.47 2.00 -10.00
C GLY A 182 34.38 1.14 -9.36
N TYR A 183 33.25 0.97 -10.04
CA TYR A 183 32.15 0.10 -9.62
C TYR A 183 32.63 -1.33 -9.35
N LYS A 184 33.41 -1.92 -10.27
CA LYS A 184 33.89 -3.30 -10.12
C LYS A 184 34.76 -3.47 -8.87
N LYS A 185 35.66 -2.52 -8.57
CA LYS A 185 36.49 -2.57 -7.37
C LYS A 185 35.67 -2.50 -6.08
N ALA A 186 34.68 -1.61 -6.03
CA ALA A 186 33.80 -1.47 -4.89
C ALA A 186 32.92 -2.72 -4.71
N TYR A 187 32.43 -3.31 -5.81
CA TYR A 187 31.69 -4.58 -5.79
C TYR A 187 32.54 -5.75 -5.28
N ASP A 188 33.77 -5.90 -5.76
CA ASP A 188 34.67 -6.97 -5.31
C ASP A 188 34.98 -6.86 -3.80
N LEU A 189 35.16 -5.63 -3.30
CA LEU A 189 35.34 -5.35 -1.87
C LEU A 189 34.09 -5.71 -1.06
N PHE A 190 32.92 -5.27 -1.53
CA PHE A 190 31.63 -5.57 -0.91
C PHE A 190 31.39 -7.08 -0.83
N HIS A 191 31.58 -7.80 -1.94
CA HIS A 191 31.42 -9.25 -2.01
C HIS A 191 32.39 -9.96 -1.06
N SER A 192 33.66 -9.55 -1.01
CA SER A 192 34.62 -10.09 -0.04
C SER A 192 34.21 -9.84 1.42
N CYS A 193 33.56 -8.72 1.73
CA CYS A 193 33.11 -8.42 3.09
C CYS A 193 31.92 -9.29 3.48
N SER A 194 30.96 -9.49 2.56
CA SER A 194 29.80 -10.36 2.76
C SER A 194 30.21 -11.81 3.05
N VAL A 195 31.14 -12.37 2.28
CA VAL A 195 31.63 -13.75 2.51
C VAL A 195 32.28 -13.88 3.89
N LYS A 196 33.14 -12.92 4.27
CA LYS A 196 33.80 -12.93 5.59
C LYS A 196 32.82 -12.73 6.75
N TYR A 197 31.73 -12.00 6.51
CA TYR A 197 30.68 -11.77 7.49
C TYR A 197 29.89 -13.06 7.78
N GLU A 198 29.53 -13.81 6.73
CA GLU A 198 28.89 -15.13 6.87
C GLU A 198 29.79 -16.12 7.63
N ASP A 199 31.09 -16.15 7.31
CA ASP A 199 32.05 -16.99 8.03
C ASP A 199 32.14 -16.61 9.51
N ALA A 200 32.15 -15.30 9.83
CA ALA A 200 32.17 -14.81 11.21
C ALA A 200 30.87 -15.14 11.95
N LEU A 201 29.71 -15.06 11.30
CA LEU A 201 28.43 -15.47 11.86
C LEU A 201 28.39 -16.97 12.16
N ALA A 202 28.85 -17.80 11.23
CA ALA A 202 28.93 -19.25 11.42
C ALA A 202 29.86 -19.60 12.58
N ALA A 203 30.99 -18.89 12.73
CA ALA A 203 31.91 -19.06 13.84
C ALA A 203 31.28 -18.64 15.18
N GLY A 204 30.55 -17.51 15.20
CA GLY A 204 29.84 -17.00 16.37
C GLY A 204 28.74 -17.94 16.85
N ARG A 205 27.93 -18.50 15.94
CA ARG A 205 26.92 -19.52 16.26
C ARG A 205 27.56 -20.75 16.88
N LYS A 206 28.62 -21.27 16.27
CA LYS A 206 29.36 -22.43 16.78
C LYS A 206 29.98 -22.19 18.16
N ALA A 207 30.42 -20.96 18.46
CA ALA A 207 30.91 -20.59 19.79
C ALA A 207 29.79 -20.52 20.82
N PHE A 208 28.65 -19.91 20.46
CA PHE A 208 27.46 -19.83 21.30
C PHE A 208 26.88 -21.20 21.65
N ASP A 209 26.79 -22.11 20.68
CA ASP A 209 26.31 -23.48 20.89
C ASP A 209 27.25 -24.27 21.83
N LYS A 210 28.56 -24.03 21.73
CA LYS A 210 29.56 -24.63 22.60
C LYS A 210 29.48 -24.12 24.04
N GLU A 211 29.17 -22.84 24.25
CA GLU A 211 29.09 -22.23 25.58
C GLU A 211 27.75 -22.50 26.28
N THR A 212 26.65 -22.50 25.56
CA THR A 212 25.31 -22.71 26.14
C THR A 212 24.94 -24.17 26.33
N GLY A 213 25.64 -25.09 25.65
CA GLY A 213 25.31 -26.51 25.64
C GLY A 213 23.97 -26.83 24.97
N LEU A 214 23.32 -25.84 24.34
CA LEU A 214 22.13 -26.00 23.54
C LEU A 214 22.56 -26.54 22.18
N GLY A 215 22.52 -27.86 22.00
CA GLY A 215 22.70 -28.45 20.67
C GLY A 215 21.58 -28.05 19.71
N ASP A 216 21.83 -28.18 18.41
CA ASP A 216 20.88 -27.91 17.29
C ASP A 216 19.46 -28.44 17.53
N GLU A 217 19.34 -29.54 18.27
CA GLU A 217 18.08 -30.21 18.60
C GLU A 217 17.17 -29.39 19.54
N GLN A 218 17.71 -28.66 20.52
CA GLN A 218 16.89 -27.85 21.45
C GLN A 218 16.42 -26.52 20.83
N SER A 219 17.18 -25.98 19.88
CA SER A 219 16.81 -24.79 19.09
C SER A 219 15.59 -25.04 18.20
N LEU A 220 15.51 -26.23 17.58
CA LEU A 220 14.39 -26.60 16.70
C LEU A 220 13.06 -26.70 17.45
N GLY A 221 13.05 -27.34 18.62
CA GLY A 221 11.86 -27.45 19.47
C GLY A 221 11.35 -26.10 19.95
N TYR A 222 12.26 -25.19 20.31
CA TYR A 222 11.91 -23.82 20.72
C TYR A 222 11.36 -22.99 19.54
N LYS A 223 11.96 -23.12 18.34
CA LYS A 223 11.48 -22.45 17.13
C LYS A 223 10.06 -22.87 16.76
N ILE A 224 9.76 -24.18 16.80
CA ILE A 224 8.40 -24.71 16.56
C ILE A 224 7.41 -24.13 17.58
N TYR A 225 7.76 -24.15 18.86
CA TYR A 225 6.90 -23.61 19.92
C TYR A 225 6.57 -22.12 19.73
N ARG A 226 7.56 -21.29 19.38
CA ARG A 226 7.37 -19.85 19.15
C ARG A 226 6.40 -19.58 17.99
N LEU A 227 6.57 -20.30 16.88
CA LEU A 227 5.70 -20.17 15.71
C LEU A 227 4.26 -20.63 16.01
N GLU A 228 4.10 -21.70 16.81
CA GLU A 228 2.77 -22.17 17.24
C GLU A 228 2.04 -21.14 18.11
N GLU A 229 2.73 -20.46 19.03
CA GLU A 229 2.13 -19.39 19.84
C GLU A 229 1.77 -18.16 18.99
N GLU A 230 2.57 -17.85 17.97
CA GLU A 230 2.26 -16.78 17.02
C GLU A 230 1.02 -17.09 16.16
N VAL A 231 0.88 -18.31 15.66
CA VAL A 231 -0.34 -18.76 14.97
C VAL A 231 -1.56 -18.69 15.90
N LYS A 232 -1.43 -19.11 17.17
CA LYS A 232 -2.53 -18.98 18.16
C LYS A 232 -2.88 -17.52 18.43
N ARG A 233 -1.90 -16.61 18.50
CA ARG A 233 -2.11 -15.17 18.63
C ARG A 233 -2.91 -14.63 17.43
N LEU A 234 -2.47 -14.92 16.21
CA LEU A 234 -3.12 -14.46 14.97
C LEU A 234 -4.55 -15.00 14.83
N LYS A 235 -4.77 -16.29 15.14
CA LYS A 235 -6.11 -16.91 15.14
C LYS A 235 -7.06 -16.27 16.16
N ARG A 236 -6.56 -15.93 17.35
CA ARG A 236 -7.35 -15.21 18.38
C ARG A 236 -7.74 -13.80 17.92
N GLY A 237 -6.84 -13.09 17.22
CA GLY A 237 -7.15 -11.79 16.60
C GLY A 237 -8.18 -11.88 15.47
N LEU A 238 -8.17 -12.98 14.71
CA LEU A 238 -9.08 -13.21 13.58
C LEU A 238 -10.55 -13.45 13.96
N LEU A 239 -10.82 -13.91 15.18
CA LEU A 239 -12.17 -14.08 15.73
C LEU A 239 -12.94 -12.74 15.85
N GLY A 240 -12.26 -11.60 15.72
CA GLY A 240 -12.88 -10.27 15.79
C GLY A 240 -13.06 -9.53 14.46
N LEU A 241 -12.28 -9.80 13.41
CA LEU A 241 -12.16 -8.85 12.28
C LEU A 241 -12.02 -9.43 10.85
N GLY A 242 -12.09 -10.75 10.64
CA GLY A 242 -12.38 -11.32 9.32
C GLY A 242 -11.52 -10.86 8.12
N ARG A 243 -10.21 -10.58 8.29
CA ARG A 243 -9.33 -10.13 7.20
C ARG A 243 -8.59 -11.27 6.48
N LEU A 244 -8.44 -11.12 5.16
CA LEU A 244 -7.78 -12.06 4.24
C LEU A 244 -6.25 -12.15 4.44
N SER A 245 -5.57 -11.04 4.77
CA SER A 245 -4.11 -11.00 4.97
C SER A 245 -3.64 -11.84 6.17
N ALA A 246 -4.35 -11.75 7.30
CA ALA A 246 -4.07 -12.56 8.48
C ALA A 246 -4.28 -14.07 8.22
N ARG A 247 -5.23 -14.44 7.34
CA ARG A 247 -5.43 -15.85 6.95
C ARG A 247 -4.29 -16.37 6.08
N SER A 248 -3.79 -15.55 5.15
CA SER A 248 -2.60 -15.90 4.36
C SER A 248 -1.39 -16.10 5.25
N LYS A 249 -1.14 -15.17 6.19
CA LYS A 249 0.00 -15.28 7.09
C LYS A 249 -0.09 -16.46 8.04
N ILE A 250 -1.29 -16.79 8.53
CA ILE A 250 -1.50 -18.01 9.31
C ILE A 250 -1.19 -19.26 8.48
N ALA A 251 -1.65 -19.31 7.22
CA ALA A 251 -1.39 -20.47 6.37
C ALA A 251 0.11 -20.66 6.12
N GLU A 252 0.85 -19.58 5.82
CA GLU A 252 2.31 -19.62 5.68
C GLU A 252 3.01 -20.16 6.92
N LEU A 253 2.67 -19.63 8.10
CA LEU A 253 3.27 -20.06 9.37
C LEU A 253 2.88 -21.50 9.72
N GLU A 254 1.67 -21.93 9.40
CA GLU A 254 1.23 -23.32 9.57
C GLU A 254 2.01 -24.28 8.67
N PHE A 255 2.30 -23.89 7.43
CA PHE A 255 3.17 -24.66 6.54
C PHE A 255 4.59 -24.75 7.09
N GLU A 256 5.18 -23.64 7.55
CA GLU A 256 6.52 -23.65 8.15
C GLU A 256 6.57 -24.55 9.40
N ILE A 257 5.56 -24.50 10.26
CA ILE A 257 5.46 -25.39 11.43
C ILE A 257 5.40 -26.87 11.02
N ILE A 258 4.65 -27.20 9.96
CA ILE A 258 4.56 -28.57 9.46
C ILE A 258 5.93 -29.06 8.98
N ASP A 259 6.64 -28.25 8.19
CA ASP A 259 7.97 -28.59 7.69
C ASP A 259 8.98 -28.77 8.83
N LEU A 260 8.96 -27.87 9.82
CA LEU A 260 9.83 -27.97 10.99
C LEU A 260 9.50 -29.19 11.86
N LYS A 261 8.23 -29.57 12.01
CA LYS A 261 7.82 -30.79 12.71
C LYS A 261 8.23 -32.06 11.97
N ASN A 262 8.14 -32.05 10.64
CA ASN A 262 8.62 -33.16 9.81
C ASN A 262 10.15 -33.31 9.96
N LEU A 263 10.88 -32.19 9.99
CA LEU A 263 12.32 -32.18 10.26
C LEU A 263 12.63 -32.68 11.68
N GLN A 264 11.89 -32.22 12.68
CA GLN A 264 12.03 -32.68 14.08
C GLN A 264 11.82 -34.20 14.20
N ALA A 265 10.80 -34.73 13.53
CA ALA A 265 10.50 -36.16 13.49
C ALA A 265 11.60 -36.96 12.77
N ALA A 266 12.12 -36.44 11.64
CA ALA A 266 13.22 -37.07 10.91
C ALA A 266 14.51 -37.15 11.74
N LEU A 267 14.76 -36.12 12.55
CA LEU A 267 15.91 -36.02 13.44
C LEU A 267 15.71 -36.77 14.78
N LYS A 268 14.52 -37.32 15.04
CA LYS A 268 14.15 -38.00 16.30
C LYS A 268 14.34 -37.14 17.55
N VAL A 269 14.16 -35.84 17.42
CA VAL A 269 14.28 -34.88 18.52
C VAL A 269 13.01 -34.92 19.36
N GLU A 270 13.12 -35.32 20.62
CA GLU A 270 11.98 -35.30 21.55
C GLU A 270 11.60 -33.86 21.90
N SER A 271 10.31 -33.53 21.80
CA SER A 271 9.80 -32.22 22.21
C SER A 271 10.03 -32.03 23.71
N PRO A 272 10.60 -30.90 24.16
CA PRO A 272 10.81 -30.66 25.58
C PRO A 272 9.46 -30.69 26.33
N PRO A 273 9.39 -31.32 27.52
CA PRO A 273 8.16 -31.40 28.28
C PRO A 273 7.69 -29.98 28.68
N PRO A 274 6.38 -29.68 28.60
CA PRO A 274 5.83 -28.34 28.89
C PRO A 274 6.23 -27.78 30.26
N SER A 275 6.55 -28.65 31.22
CA SER A 275 6.98 -28.28 32.57
C SER A 275 8.41 -27.71 32.65
N GLN A 276 9.25 -27.93 31.64
CA GLN A 276 10.59 -27.33 31.54
C GLN A 276 10.57 -25.95 30.87
N LEU A 277 9.48 -25.60 30.20
CA LEU A 277 9.23 -24.27 29.63
C LEU A 277 8.51 -23.40 30.67
N ARG A 278 9.21 -22.98 31.74
CA ARG A 278 8.69 -21.92 32.61
C ARG A 278 8.81 -20.57 31.89
N VAL A 279 7.80 -20.25 31.10
CA VAL A 279 7.46 -18.86 30.78
C VAL A 279 6.31 -18.48 31.70
N THR A 280 6.44 -17.36 32.41
CA THR A 280 5.42 -16.83 33.32
C THR A 280 4.10 -16.59 32.60
N GLU A 281 3.00 -16.61 33.36
CA GLU A 281 1.61 -16.65 32.85
C GLU A 281 1.30 -15.62 31.73
N PRO A 282 0.26 -15.85 30.90
CA PRO A 282 -0.16 -14.95 29.81
C PRO A 282 -0.52 -13.51 30.23
N ARG A 283 -0.59 -13.24 31.53
CA ARG A 283 -0.79 -11.89 32.09
C ARG A 283 0.45 -11.01 31.92
N ASP A 284 1.64 -11.62 31.83
CA ASP A 284 2.90 -10.91 31.59
C ASP A 284 3.10 -10.57 30.11
N LEU A 285 2.59 -11.37 29.16
CA LEU A 285 2.65 -11.05 27.72
C LEU A 285 1.83 -9.81 27.31
N TYR A 286 0.71 -9.55 28.00
CA TYR A 286 -0.01 -8.28 27.86
C TYR A 286 0.76 -7.12 28.49
N HIS A 287 1.48 -7.38 29.59
CA HIS A 287 2.35 -6.40 30.22
C HIS A 287 3.63 -6.14 29.42
N ASP A 288 4.12 -7.11 28.65
CA ASP A 288 5.32 -7.02 27.82
C ASP A 288 5.02 -6.34 26.49
N THR A 289 3.85 -6.58 25.87
CA THR A 289 3.42 -5.75 24.73
C THR A 289 3.17 -4.30 25.15
N ILE A 290 2.61 -4.06 26.36
CA ILE A 290 2.42 -2.70 26.91
C ILE A 290 3.75 -2.08 27.40
N LYS A 291 4.71 -2.88 27.87
CA LYS A 291 6.06 -2.42 28.21
C LYS A 291 6.89 -2.14 26.96
N ASP A 292 6.69 -2.91 25.89
CA ASP A 292 7.26 -2.63 24.58
C ASP A 292 6.66 -1.31 24.08
N LEU A 293 5.36 -1.05 24.19
CA LEU A 293 4.81 0.28 23.88
C LEU A 293 5.38 1.45 24.72
N ASN A 294 6.20 1.24 25.75
CA ASN A 294 6.94 2.33 26.39
C ASN A 294 8.00 2.97 25.47
N HIS A 295 8.48 2.30 24.40
CA HIS A 295 9.30 3.00 23.39
C HIS A 295 8.47 3.94 22.51
N LEU A 296 7.12 3.88 22.57
CA LEU A 296 6.22 4.87 21.97
C LEU A 296 5.96 6.06 22.90
N THR A 297 6.81 6.31 23.91
CA THR A 297 6.82 7.62 24.59
C THR A 297 7.45 8.70 23.72
N HIS A 298 8.28 8.33 22.73
CA HIS A 298 8.95 9.30 21.85
C HIS A 298 7.99 10.33 21.19
N PRO A 299 6.83 9.95 20.63
CA PRO A 299 5.88 10.94 20.10
C PRO A 299 5.32 11.89 21.16
N VAL A 300 5.19 11.44 22.41
CA VAL A 300 4.70 12.27 23.53
C VAL A 300 5.82 13.18 24.03
N GLU A 301 7.04 12.66 24.15
CA GLU A 301 8.24 13.39 24.57
C GLU A 301 8.64 14.48 23.55
N ASP A 302 8.68 14.14 22.25
CA ASP A 302 8.98 15.09 21.17
C ASP A 302 7.93 16.21 21.15
N TYR A 303 6.65 15.85 21.25
CA TYR A 303 5.57 16.83 21.31
C TYR A 303 5.67 17.71 22.58
N TYR A 304 6.05 17.13 23.70
CA TYR A 304 6.24 17.86 24.97
C TYR A 304 7.39 18.86 24.89
N THR A 305 8.53 18.47 24.32
CA THR A 305 9.68 19.37 24.11
C THR A 305 9.30 20.53 23.18
N ASP A 306 8.63 20.26 22.06
CA ASP A 306 8.17 21.31 21.13
C ASP A 306 7.21 22.34 21.79
N GLU A 307 6.38 21.90 22.75
CA GLU A 307 5.47 22.79 23.47
C GLU A 307 6.15 23.58 24.61
N ILE A 308 7.19 23.02 25.23
CA ILE A 308 8.06 23.75 26.17
C ILE A 308 8.76 24.89 25.45
N ASP A 309 9.34 24.64 24.28
CA ASP A 309 10.03 25.67 23.49
C ASP A 309 9.07 26.82 23.12
N LYS A 310 7.80 26.51 22.82
CA LYS A 310 6.75 27.52 22.57
C LYS A 310 6.38 28.32 23.82
N LEU A 311 6.40 27.69 25.00
CA LEU A 311 6.20 28.40 26.27
C LEU A 311 7.31 29.42 26.52
N GLU A 312 8.57 29.01 26.33
CA GLU A 312 9.74 29.89 26.47
C GLU A 312 9.69 31.05 25.47
N GLU A 313 9.34 30.77 24.21
CA GLU A 313 9.18 31.80 23.18
C GLU A 313 8.04 32.79 23.52
N LEU A 314 6.92 32.29 24.04
CA LEU A 314 5.81 33.13 24.50
C LEU A 314 6.20 34.00 25.69
N GLU A 315 7.01 33.50 26.61
CA GLU A 315 7.54 34.28 27.73
C GLU A 315 8.44 35.42 27.25
N ALA A 316 9.36 35.14 26.32
CA ALA A 316 10.22 36.16 25.72
C ALA A 316 9.40 37.24 24.98
N LYS A 317 8.38 36.84 24.21
CA LYS A 317 7.44 37.76 23.53
C LYS A 317 6.67 38.62 24.52
N LEU A 318 6.23 38.03 25.62
CA LEU A 318 5.44 38.72 26.65
C LEU A 318 6.28 39.75 27.40
N GLU A 319 7.55 39.46 27.67
CA GLU A 319 8.47 40.41 28.29
C GLU A 319 8.82 41.58 27.37
N THR A 320 8.99 41.29 26.08
CA THR A 320 9.18 42.31 25.03
C THR A 320 7.96 43.24 24.95
N ALA A 321 6.75 42.69 24.91
CA ALA A 321 5.51 43.46 24.86
C ALA A 321 5.28 44.32 26.12
N ARG A 322 5.66 43.81 27.31
CA ARG A 322 5.62 44.57 28.56
C ARG A 322 6.57 45.77 28.52
N SER A 323 7.79 45.54 28.05
CA SER A 323 8.80 46.59 27.91
C SER A 323 8.39 47.67 26.90
N ALA A 324 7.66 47.31 25.85
CA ALA A 324 7.13 48.22 24.84
C ALA A 324 5.83 48.95 25.25
N GLY A 325 5.22 48.62 26.39
CA GLY A 325 3.96 49.23 26.84
C GLY A 325 2.72 48.81 26.05
N GLU A 326 2.78 47.69 25.32
CA GLU A 326 1.72 47.22 24.43
C GLU A 326 0.62 46.45 25.19
N GLY A 327 -0.19 47.15 25.99
CA GLY A 327 -1.18 46.53 26.88
C GLY A 327 -2.15 45.52 26.21
N GLY A 328 -2.51 45.74 24.94
CA GLY A 328 -3.32 44.80 24.17
C GLY A 328 -2.60 43.48 23.86
N ALA A 329 -1.33 43.57 23.41
CA ALA A 329 -0.50 42.40 23.12
C ALA A 329 -0.19 41.61 24.40
N VAL A 330 0.12 42.30 25.51
CA VAL A 330 0.35 41.68 26.82
C VAL A 330 -0.85 40.85 27.26
N LYS A 331 -2.08 41.38 27.12
CA LYS A 331 -3.30 40.65 27.47
C LYS A 331 -3.49 39.39 26.62
N GLY A 332 -3.27 39.50 25.30
CA GLY A 332 -3.39 38.36 24.38
C GLY A 332 -2.34 37.27 24.63
N LEU A 333 -1.08 37.67 24.83
CA LEU A 333 0.03 36.74 25.13
C LEU A 333 -0.14 36.09 26.50
N THR A 334 -0.63 36.82 27.51
CA THR A 334 -0.91 36.26 28.85
C THR A 334 -1.98 35.17 28.78
N GLY A 335 -3.04 35.39 27.99
CA GLY A 335 -4.08 34.39 27.76
C GLY A 335 -3.54 33.13 27.07
N LYS A 336 -2.73 33.30 26.03
CA LYS A 336 -2.06 32.17 25.35
C LYS A 336 -1.12 31.41 26.28
N LYS A 337 -0.30 32.11 27.07
CA LYS A 337 0.59 31.49 28.07
C LYS A 337 -0.22 30.66 29.07
N ALA A 338 -1.29 31.23 29.65
CA ALA A 338 -2.13 30.50 30.59
C ALA A 338 -2.76 29.24 29.98
N GLN A 339 -3.20 29.31 28.72
CA GLN A 339 -3.70 28.14 27.98
C GLN A 339 -2.63 27.07 27.81
N LEU A 340 -1.42 27.46 27.40
CA LEU A 340 -0.31 26.55 27.15
C LEU A 340 0.24 25.94 28.45
N THR A 341 0.30 26.72 29.54
CA THR A 341 0.66 26.22 30.87
C THR A 341 -0.38 25.20 31.37
N GLY A 342 -1.67 25.48 31.24
CA GLY A 342 -2.72 24.53 31.63
C GLY A 342 -2.70 23.26 30.77
N PHE A 343 -2.36 23.37 29.49
CA PHE A 343 -2.13 22.22 28.62
C PHE A 343 -0.92 21.40 29.09
N HIS A 344 0.19 22.04 29.42
CA HIS A 344 1.40 21.40 29.89
C HIS A 344 1.20 20.65 31.22
N GLU A 345 0.40 21.20 32.15
CA GLU A 345 0.03 20.49 33.40
C GLU A 345 -0.71 19.17 33.11
N VAL A 346 -1.61 19.17 32.12
CA VAL A 346 -2.35 17.98 31.68
C VAL A 346 -1.42 16.96 31.01
N VAL A 347 -0.43 17.42 30.23
CA VAL A 347 0.54 16.56 29.55
C VAL A 347 1.48 15.90 30.54
N ARG A 348 2.03 16.69 31.48
CA ARG A 348 3.06 16.25 32.44
C ARG A 348 2.59 15.08 33.31
N GLU A 349 1.29 14.99 33.62
CA GLU A 349 0.73 13.92 34.44
C GLU A 349 0.49 12.61 33.66
N ALA A 350 0.60 12.63 32.33
CA ALA A 350 0.30 11.50 31.47
C ALA A 350 1.58 10.85 30.93
N VAL A 351 2.04 9.78 31.59
CA VAL A 351 3.26 9.04 31.21
C VAL A 351 3.00 8.02 30.08
N GLN A 352 1.74 7.70 29.80
CA GLN A 352 1.34 6.69 28.81
C GLN A 352 0.40 7.28 27.75
N LEU A 353 0.58 6.88 26.50
CA LEU A 353 -0.22 7.37 25.36
C LEU A 353 -1.75 7.33 25.59
N PRO A 354 -2.35 6.24 26.13
CA PRO A 354 -3.78 6.21 26.39
C PRO A 354 -4.21 7.20 27.48
N ALA A 355 -3.39 7.38 28.52
CA ALA A 355 -3.63 8.35 29.57
C ALA A 355 -3.52 9.77 29.02
N PHE A 356 -2.55 10.01 28.12
CA PHE A 356 -2.34 11.29 27.47
C PHE A 356 -3.51 11.68 26.58
N VAL A 357 -3.97 10.78 25.70
CA VAL A 357 -5.14 11.01 24.86
C VAL A 357 -6.39 11.26 25.71
N LYS A 358 -6.59 10.50 26.80
CA LYS A 358 -7.71 10.73 27.75
C LYS A 358 -7.63 12.10 28.42
N ALA A 359 -6.43 12.51 28.82
CA ALA A 359 -6.18 13.79 29.46
C ALA A 359 -6.48 14.95 28.50
N LEU A 360 -5.98 14.88 27.25
CA LEU A 360 -6.28 15.83 26.18
C LEU A 360 -7.78 15.92 25.87
N LEU A 361 -8.46 14.78 25.73
CA LEU A 361 -9.91 14.74 25.52
C LEU A 361 -10.71 15.30 26.68
N SER A 362 -10.18 15.27 27.91
CA SER A 362 -10.85 15.78 29.11
C SER A 362 -10.60 17.28 29.31
N TYR A 363 -9.43 17.77 28.94
CA TYR A 363 -9.07 19.18 28.96
C TYR A 363 -9.84 19.97 27.90
N ASP A 364 -9.96 19.39 26.72
CA ASP A 364 -10.79 19.93 25.67
C ASP A 364 -12.27 19.78 26.10
N LYS A 365 -12.97 20.83 26.52
CA LYS A 365 -14.44 20.79 26.73
C LYS A 365 -15.23 21.31 25.53
N LYS A 366 -14.54 21.89 24.54
CA LYS A 366 -15.03 22.49 23.27
C LYS A 366 -13.83 22.60 22.34
N ASP A 367 -14.01 22.29 21.05
CA ASP A 367 -12.99 22.36 19.98
C ASP A 367 -11.87 23.36 20.27
N ASN A 368 -10.79 22.86 20.86
CA ASN A 368 -9.60 23.64 21.14
C ASN A 368 -8.59 23.32 20.03
N PRO A 369 -8.16 24.31 19.23
CA PRO A 369 -7.27 24.08 18.09
C PRO A 369 -5.95 23.40 18.47
N LEU A 370 -5.45 23.65 19.68
CA LEU A 370 -4.19 23.06 20.18
C LEU A 370 -4.37 21.57 20.47
N THR A 371 -5.38 21.19 21.25
CA THR A 371 -5.65 19.79 21.57
C THR A 371 -6.09 19.00 20.36
N THR A 372 -6.87 19.62 19.46
CA THR A 372 -7.38 18.97 18.24
C THR A 372 -6.24 18.61 17.29
N ALA A 373 -5.29 19.55 17.07
CA ALA A 373 -4.10 19.30 16.26
C ALA A 373 -3.22 18.20 16.86
N ALA A 374 -2.91 18.31 18.15
CA ALA A 374 -2.13 17.32 18.89
C ALA A 374 -2.72 15.92 18.80
N LEU A 375 -4.04 15.80 19.05
CA LEU A 375 -4.75 14.54 18.99
C LEU A 375 -4.71 13.92 17.59
N ARG A 376 -4.82 14.73 16.52
CA ARG A 376 -4.74 14.22 15.14
C ARG A 376 -3.37 13.68 14.81
N GLU A 377 -2.33 14.47 15.06
CA GLU A 377 -0.95 14.11 14.77
C GLU A 377 -0.54 12.85 15.53
N LEU A 378 -0.80 12.83 16.83
CA LEU A 378 -0.48 11.70 17.69
C LEU A 378 -1.23 10.43 17.31
N LEU A 379 -2.50 10.52 16.94
CA LEU A 379 -3.26 9.34 16.49
C LEU A 379 -2.78 8.83 15.14
N VAL A 380 -2.45 9.71 14.19
CA VAL A 380 -1.90 9.29 12.89
C VAL A 380 -0.56 8.58 13.10
N THR A 381 0.32 9.16 13.90
CA THR A 381 1.63 8.60 14.27
C THR A 381 1.47 7.23 14.93
N PHE A 382 0.68 7.16 16.00
CA PHE A 382 0.45 5.91 16.73
C PHE A 382 -0.17 4.81 15.86
N SER A 383 -1.14 5.16 15.01
CA SER A 383 -1.80 4.16 14.16
C SER A 383 -0.85 3.58 13.11
N HIS A 384 0.10 4.39 12.63
CA HIS A 384 1.13 3.96 11.71
C HIS A 384 2.19 3.09 12.40
N GLU A 385 2.58 3.43 13.62
CA GLU A 385 3.49 2.60 14.43
C GLU A 385 2.89 1.22 14.73
N LEU A 386 1.57 1.14 14.94
CA LEU A 386 0.87 -0.12 15.08
C LEU A 386 0.85 -0.96 13.79
N ASN A 387 0.94 -0.33 12.61
CA ASN A 387 0.87 -1.00 11.32
C ASN A 387 1.78 -0.31 10.28
N PRO A 388 3.10 -0.51 10.38
CA PRO A 388 4.06 0.15 9.49
C PRO A 388 3.83 -0.19 8.01
N ASP A 389 3.32 -1.39 7.73
CA ASP A 389 3.04 -1.86 6.36
C ASP A 389 1.90 -1.11 5.66
N PHE A 390 1.01 -0.44 6.40
CA PHE A 390 -0.17 0.23 5.83
C PHE A 390 0.21 1.44 4.94
N GLY A 391 1.45 1.93 5.02
CA GLY A 391 1.95 3.01 4.16
C GLY A 391 2.94 2.58 3.07
N GLY A 392 3.36 1.31 3.03
CA GLY A 392 4.47 0.84 2.18
C GLY A 392 4.19 0.91 0.67
N GLU A 393 2.91 0.84 0.26
CA GLU A 393 2.52 0.90 -1.16
C GLU A 393 2.27 2.32 -1.68
N HIS A 394 2.38 3.35 -0.83
CA HIS A 394 2.03 4.72 -1.17
C HIS A 394 3.23 5.65 -1.02
N GLU A 395 4.24 5.46 -1.86
CA GLU A 395 5.30 6.45 -2.06
C GLU A 395 4.69 7.76 -2.58
N GLY A 396 4.59 8.74 -1.68
CA GLY A 396 4.18 10.11 -1.99
C GLY A 396 2.68 10.35 -1.79
N LEU A 397 2.36 11.14 -0.76
CA LEU A 397 1.09 11.85 -0.77
C LEU A 397 1.05 12.74 -2.02
N PRO A 398 -0.03 12.72 -2.82
CA PRO A 398 -0.12 13.56 -3.99
C PRO A 398 0.04 15.04 -3.58
N ASP A 399 0.92 15.77 -4.29
CA ASP A 399 1.13 17.21 -4.05
C ASP A 399 -0.13 18.04 -4.36
N GLU A 400 -1.02 17.49 -5.20
CA GLU A 400 -2.30 18.08 -5.59
C GLU A 400 -3.48 17.43 -4.85
N ILE A 401 -4.46 18.25 -4.44
CA ILE A 401 -5.73 17.78 -3.88
C ILE A 401 -6.57 17.18 -5.01
N THR A 402 -6.33 15.90 -5.31
CA THR A 402 -7.09 15.12 -6.30
C THR A 402 -8.15 14.25 -5.63
N HIS A 403 -9.11 13.75 -6.41
CA HIS A 403 -10.09 12.77 -5.93
C HIS A 403 -9.42 11.52 -5.32
N ASN A 404 -8.33 11.05 -5.92
CA ASN A 404 -7.55 9.92 -5.42
C ASN A 404 -6.87 10.26 -4.08
N ALA A 405 -6.33 11.47 -3.93
CA ALA A 405 -5.74 11.93 -2.67
C ALA A 405 -6.79 11.96 -1.55
N ILE A 406 -7.99 12.47 -1.82
CA ILE A 406 -9.07 12.51 -0.81
C ILE A 406 -9.55 11.10 -0.46
N ASN A 407 -9.72 10.20 -1.44
CA ASN A 407 -10.08 8.80 -1.16
C ASN A 407 -9.02 8.11 -0.32
N TYR A 408 -7.75 8.29 -0.67
CA TYR A 408 -6.63 7.74 0.08
C TYR A 408 -6.66 8.21 1.53
N VAL A 409 -6.73 9.53 1.76
CA VAL A 409 -6.78 10.12 3.10
C VAL A 409 -8.03 9.65 3.87
N THR A 410 -9.18 9.54 3.21
CA THR A 410 -10.43 9.07 3.82
C THR A 410 -10.32 7.62 4.29
N ASN A 411 -9.80 6.74 3.43
CA ASN A 411 -9.61 5.32 3.76
C ASN A 411 -8.52 5.16 4.82
N TYR A 412 -7.40 5.89 4.71
CA TYR A 412 -6.34 5.88 5.70
C TYR A 412 -6.87 6.28 7.08
N ILE A 413 -7.63 7.36 7.18
CA ILE A 413 -8.20 7.79 8.46
C ILE A 413 -9.26 6.80 8.95
N GLY A 414 -10.17 6.34 8.09
CA GLY A 414 -11.25 5.44 8.48
C GLY A 414 -10.77 4.05 8.91
N ASP A 415 -9.94 3.44 8.06
CA ASP A 415 -9.56 2.03 8.18
C ASP A 415 -8.34 1.83 9.07
N LEU A 416 -7.38 2.77 9.09
CA LEU A 416 -6.20 2.68 9.96
C LEU A 416 -6.42 3.47 11.24
N VAL A 417 -6.63 4.80 11.14
CA VAL A 417 -6.57 5.67 12.32
C VAL A 417 -7.73 5.42 13.28
N LEU A 418 -8.97 5.41 12.77
CA LEU A 418 -10.16 5.25 13.61
C LEU A 418 -10.44 3.79 13.96
N THR A 419 -10.14 2.84 13.09
CA THR A 419 -10.44 1.44 13.35
C THR A 419 -9.38 0.76 14.19
N GLU A 420 -8.11 1.14 14.05
CA GLU A 420 -7.00 0.43 14.70
C GLU A 420 -6.38 1.29 15.80
N GLY A 421 -5.98 2.52 15.48
CA GLY A 421 -5.41 3.45 16.46
C GLY A 421 -6.35 3.74 17.62
N VAL A 422 -7.57 4.24 17.32
CA VAL A 422 -8.54 4.58 18.38
C VAL A 422 -8.95 3.37 19.21
N LYS A 423 -9.05 2.16 18.61
CA LYS A 423 -9.38 0.94 19.37
C LYS A 423 -8.23 0.52 20.30
N ALA A 424 -6.99 0.64 19.85
CA ALA A 424 -5.81 0.27 20.64
C ALA A 424 -5.66 1.13 21.90
N LEU A 425 -6.19 2.36 21.91
CA LEU A 425 -6.15 3.27 23.07
C LEU A 425 -7.11 2.91 24.22
N ASN A 426 -7.96 1.88 24.05
CA ASN A 426 -8.91 1.43 25.08
C ASN A 426 -9.73 2.58 25.73
N LEU A 427 -10.27 3.43 24.85
CA LEU A 427 -11.09 4.59 25.20
C LEU A 427 -12.56 4.18 25.36
N ASP A 428 -13.33 4.93 26.15
CA ASP A 428 -14.78 4.70 26.22
C ASP A 428 -15.49 5.15 24.93
N LYS A 429 -16.75 4.71 24.73
CA LYS A 429 -17.51 5.00 23.49
C LYS A 429 -17.70 6.50 23.23
N THR A 430 -17.78 7.31 24.29
CA THR A 430 -17.94 8.76 24.18
C THR A 430 -16.64 9.41 23.69
N GLN A 431 -15.51 8.99 24.25
CA GLN A 431 -14.17 9.41 23.85
C GLN A 431 -13.85 8.98 22.41
N GLN A 432 -14.16 7.74 22.04
CA GLN A 432 -13.99 7.24 20.66
C GLN A 432 -14.80 8.08 19.67
N LYS A 433 -16.08 8.33 19.96
CA LYS A 433 -16.94 9.16 19.11
C LYS A 433 -16.37 10.55 18.92
N ARG A 434 -15.83 11.15 19.98
CA ARG A 434 -15.23 12.47 19.94
C ARG A 434 -13.94 12.51 19.10
N LEU A 435 -13.09 11.50 19.21
CA LEU A 435 -11.92 11.37 18.33
C LEU A 435 -12.33 11.20 16.87
N SER A 436 -13.36 10.41 16.57
CA SER A 436 -13.88 10.30 15.20
C SER A 436 -14.39 11.65 14.66
N GLN A 437 -15.00 12.49 15.52
CA GLN A 437 -15.44 13.84 15.14
C GLN A 437 -14.25 14.77 14.86
N ILE A 438 -13.16 14.67 15.62
CA ILE A 438 -11.93 15.46 15.41
C ILE A 438 -11.37 15.26 14.01
N PHE A 439 -11.42 14.05 13.45
CA PHE A 439 -10.96 13.81 12.07
C PHE A 439 -11.94 14.27 10.99
N SER A 440 -13.18 14.63 11.36
CA SER A 440 -14.17 15.22 10.46
C SER A 440 -14.31 14.48 9.12
N LEU A 441 -14.38 13.15 9.15
CA LEU A 441 -14.54 12.31 7.96
C LEU A 441 -15.73 12.71 7.08
N ASN A 442 -16.76 13.30 7.68
CA ASN A 442 -17.90 13.85 6.94
C ASN A 442 -17.46 14.97 6.00
N ALA A 443 -16.60 15.90 6.43
CA ALA A 443 -16.09 16.97 5.57
C ALA A 443 -15.25 16.43 4.41
N LEU A 444 -14.42 15.40 4.65
CA LEU A 444 -13.69 14.71 3.58
C LEU A 444 -14.63 13.96 2.62
N THR A 445 -15.70 13.37 3.15
CA THR A 445 -16.73 12.68 2.36
C THR A 445 -17.53 13.67 1.51
N ASP A 446 -17.88 14.82 2.07
CA ASP A 446 -18.61 15.89 1.39
C ASP A 446 -17.75 16.52 0.29
N GLU A 447 -16.47 16.78 0.58
CA GLU A 447 -15.52 17.29 -0.42
C GLU A 447 -15.24 16.28 -1.52
N ARG A 448 -15.16 14.98 -1.17
CA ARG A 448 -15.11 13.91 -2.16
C ARG A 448 -16.34 13.94 -3.06
N GLN A 449 -17.54 14.01 -2.50
CA GLN A 449 -18.78 14.09 -3.28
C GLN A 449 -18.80 15.34 -4.17
N ARG A 450 -18.30 16.47 -3.67
CA ARG A 450 -18.16 17.72 -4.44
C ARG A 450 -17.18 17.56 -5.60
N LEU A 451 -16.02 16.93 -5.37
CA LEU A 451 -15.06 16.63 -6.43
C LEU A 451 -15.58 15.57 -7.41
N GLU A 452 -16.33 14.57 -6.98
CA GLU A 452 -17.02 13.62 -7.88
C GLU A 452 -18.04 14.35 -8.77
N ALA A 453 -18.81 15.27 -8.17
CA ALA A 453 -19.75 16.13 -8.90
C ALA A 453 -19.05 17.11 -9.87
N HIS A 454 -17.80 17.48 -9.62
CA HIS A 454 -17.00 18.32 -10.52
C HIS A 454 -16.18 17.54 -11.56
N ALA A 455 -15.63 16.37 -11.20
CA ALA A 455 -14.84 15.48 -12.05
C ALA A 455 -15.71 14.73 -13.07
N SER A 456 -17.02 14.62 -12.82
CA SER A 456 -18.00 14.10 -13.77
C SER A 456 -18.26 15.01 -14.99
N LYS A 457 -17.49 16.10 -15.17
CA LYS A 457 -17.44 16.83 -16.44
C LYS A 457 -16.60 16.07 -17.46
N GLY A 458 -17.17 15.02 -18.07
CA GLY A 458 -16.56 14.27 -19.16
C GLY A 458 -17.22 12.90 -19.36
N THR A 459 -17.07 12.31 -20.54
CA THR A 459 -17.53 10.94 -20.82
C THR A 459 -16.32 10.01 -20.93
N LYS A 460 -16.41 8.81 -20.34
CA LYS A 460 -15.41 7.75 -20.51
C LYS A 460 -15.97 6.66 -21.41
N LYS A 461 -15.16 6.17 -22.36
CA LYS A 461 -15.53 5.03 -23.21
C LYS A 461 -15.19 3.73 -22.49
N ILE A 462 -16.20 2.87 -22.34
CA ILE A 462 -16.07 1.54 -21.75
C ILE A 462 -16.65 0.54 -22.75
N ALA A 463 -15.89 -0.51 -23.06
CA ALA A 463 -16.41 -1.68 -23.75
C ALA A 463 -16.79 -2.74 -22.71
N ALA A 464 -17.92 -3.42 -22.93
CA ALA A 464 -18.27 -4.65 -22.23
C ALA A 464 -18.08 -5.82 -23.20
N ILE A 465 -17.07 -6.66 -22.97
CA ILE A 465 -16.70 -7.75 -23.87
C ILE A 465 -17.30 -9.05 -23.32
N PRO A 466 -18.30 -9.65 -23.99
CA PRO A 466 -18.89 -10.91 -23.56
C PRO A 466 -17.97 -12.08 -23.89
N SER A 467 -17.90 -13.05 -22.98
CA SER A 467 -17.15 -14.28 -23.16
C SER A 467 -17.80 -15.44 -22.43
N ARG A 468 -17.54 -16.63 -22.95
CA ARG A 468 -17.72 -17.93 -22.28
C ARG A 468 -16.42 -18.73 -22.26
N GLY A 469 -15.32 -18.09 -22.65
CA GLY A 469 -13.99 -18.71 -22.71
C GLY A 469 -13.19 -18.42 -21.44
N PRO A 470 -11.85 -18.48 -21.53
CA PRO A 470 -10.95 -18.22 -20.40
C PRO A 470 -11.20 -16.89 -19.71
N MET A 471 -11.62 -15.85 -20.44
CA MET A 471 -11.96 -14.55 -19.85
C MET A 471 -13.12 -14.66 -18.86
N ALA A 472 -14.15 -15.46 -19.14
CA ALA A 472 -15.25 -15.64 -18.22
C ALA A 472 -14.83 -16.42 -16.97
N GLU A 473 -13.99 -17.45 -17.12
CA GLU A 473 -13.40 -18.19 -16.00
C GLU A 473 -12.57 -17.27 -15.08
N LEU A 474 -11.81 -16.34 -15.67
CA LEU A 474 -10.97 -15.40 -14.93
C LEU A 474 -11.73 -14.16 -14.40
N SER A 475 -13.05 -14.09 -14.57
CA SER A 475 -13.87 -12.93 -14.20
C SER A 475 -13.78 -12.51 -12.74
N GLY A 476 -13.52 -13.47 -11.85
CA GLY A 476 -13.31 -13.20 -10.44
C GLY A 476 -12.05 -12.36 -10.20
N TYR A 477 -10.96 -12.67 -10.90
CA TYR A 477 -9.65 -12.05 -10.69
C TYR A 477 -9.63 -10.59 -11.10
N TYR A 478 -10.10 -10.28 -12.31
CA TYR A 478 -10.06 -8.90 -12.78
C TYR A 478 -11.22 -8.05 -12.26
N GLY A 479 -12.32 -8.68 -11.83
CA GLY A 479 -13.40 -8.03 -11.10
C GLY A 479 -13.12 -7.82 -9.61
N ASP A 480 -12.06 -8.44 -9.06
CA ASP A 480 -11.79 -8.53 -7.63
C ASP A 480 -13.08 -8.93 -6.86
N ALA A 481 -13.56 -10.12 -7.24
CA ALA A 481 -14.84 -10.64 -6.82
C ALA A 481 -14.70 -11.91 -5.97
N CYS A 482 -15.70 -12.18 -5.13
CA CYS A 482 -15.66 -13.28 -4.17
C CYS A 482 -15.71 -14.69 -4.78
N TRP A 483 -15.68 -14.84 -6.11
CA TRP A 483 -15.65 -16.13 -6.81
C TRP A 483 -14.30 -16.44 -7.46
N THR A 484 -13.23 -15.70 -7.12
CA THR A 484 -11.85 -16.02 -7.54
C THR A 484 -11.40 -17.43 -7.18
N SER A 485 -11.93 -18.01 -6.10
CA SER A 485 -11.61 -19.36 -5.64
C SER A 485 -12.49 -20.45 -6.26
N ARG A 486 -13.23 -20.15 -7.34
CA ARG A 486 -14.13 -21.10 -8.00
C ARG A 486 -13.55 -21.49 -9.35
N ASP A 487 -13.39 -22.79 -9.54
CA ASP A 487 -12.99 -23.37 -10.82
C ASP A 487 -14.22 -23.83 -11.62
N ASP A 488 -14.01 -24.05 -12.92
CA ASP A 488 -15.03 -24.57 -13.85
C ASP A 488 -16.34 -23.76 -13.82
N ILE A 489 -16.28 -22.44 -13.64
CA ILE A 489 -17.50 -21.63 -13.44
C ILE A 489 -18.35 -21.57 -14.71
N VAL A 490 -17.76 -21.57 -15.89
CA VAL A 490 -18.51 -21.61 -17.15
C VAL A 490 -19.01 -23.02 -17.43
N LYS A 491 -18.18 -24.04 -17.18
CA LYS A 491 -18.56 -25.43 -17.37
C LYS A 491 -19.75 -25.84 -16.49
N ASN A 492 -19.75 -25.40 -15.23
CA ASN A 492 -20.83 -25.71 -14.29
C ASN A 492 -22.08 -24.84 -14.48
N ASN A 493 -21.99 -23.76 -15.26
CA ASN A 493 -23.11 -22.85 -15.53
C ASN A 493 -23.22 -22.64 -17.05
N PRO A 494 -23.77 -23.61 -17.79
CA PRO A 494 -23.79 -23.59 -19.25
C PRO A 494 -24.67 -22.47 -19.82
N ASP A 495 -25.45 -21.78 -19.01
CA ASP A 495 -26.27 -20.62 -19.38
C ASP A 495 -25.61 -19.27 -19.00
N MET A 496 -24.40 -19.29 -18.43
CA MET A 496 -23.70 -18.10 -17.95
C MET A 496 -22.84 -17.43 -19.04
N ILE A 497 -22.79 -16.10 -19.05
CA ILE A 497 -21.86 -15.30 -19.85
C ILE A 497 -21.08 -14.37 -18.92
N GLY A 498 -19.76 -14.36 -19.03
CA GLY A 498 -18.92 -13.35 -18.36
C GLY A 498 -18.79 -12.11 -19.23
N LEU A 499 -18.89 -10.93 -18.63
CA LEU A 499 -18.55 -9.65 -19.24
C LEU A 499 -17.22 -9.15 -18.65
N ALA A 500 -16.31 -8.73 -19.51
CA ALA A 500 -15.12 -7.97 -19.13
C ALA A 500 -15.34 -6.49 -19.47
N PHE A 501 -15.11 -5.59 -18.50
CA PHE A 501 -15.15 -4.16 -18.75
C PHE A 501 -13.76 -3.65 -19.12
N VAL A 502 -13.64 -2.93 -20.24
CA VAL A 502 -12.37 -2.41 -20.74
C VAL A 502 -12.51 -0.90 -20.96
N SER A 503 -11.66 -0.10 -20.33
CA SER A 503 -11.58 1.36 -20.58
C SER A 503 -10.73 1.65 -21.81
N ASN A 504 -11.07 2.73 -22.52
CA ASN A 504 -10.34 3.19 -23.71
C ASN A 504 -10.09 2.09 -24.74
N PRO A 505 -11.12 1.32 -25.14
CA PRO A 505 -10.94 0.22 -26.07
C PRO A 505 -10.34 0.71 -27.39
N GLY A 506 -9.29 0.02 -27.86
CA GLY A 506 -8.58 0.34 -29.09
C GLY A 506 -7.42 1.34 -28.94
N ASP A 507 -7.13 1.80 -27.73
CA ASP A 507 -5.95 2.60 -27.41
C ASP A 507 -4.90 1.73 -26.71
N ALA A 508 -3.92 1.21 -27.45
CA ALA A 508 -2.96 0.23 -26.91
C ALA A 508 -2.16 0.72 -25.70
N VAL A 509 -2.04 2.04 -25.49
CA VAL A 509 -1.29 2.63 -24.38
C VAL A 509 -2.18 2.80 -23.14
N HIS A 510 -3.46 3.10 -23.34
CA HIS A 510 -4.39 3.49 -22.28
C HIS A 510 -5.55 2.49 -22.06
N GLU A 511 -5.58 1.39 -22.82
CA GLU A 511 -6.52 0.29 -22.67
C GLU A 511 -6.24 -0.47 -21.38
N ASN A 512 -7.28 -0.68 -20.57
CA ASN A 512 -7.12 -1.36 -19.29
C ASN A 512 -8.40 -2.10 -18.87
N LEU A 513 -8.23 -3.20 -18.14
CA LEU A 513 -9.29 -4.07 -17.66
C LEU A 513 -9.87 -3.52 -16.34
N MET A 514 -11.12 -3.11 -16.40
CA MET A 514 -11.81 -2.31 -15.39
C MET A 514 -12.76 -3.09 -14.51
N GLY A 515 -12.95 -4.39 -14.74
CA GLY A 515 -13.76 -5.25 -13.88
C GLY A 515 -14.64 -6.21 -14.67
N SER A 516 -15.62 -6.80 -13.99
CA SER A 516 -16.43 -7.89 -14.54
C SER A 516 -17.91 -7.81 -14.17
N CYS A 517 -18.72 -8.57 -14.92
CA CYS A 517 -20.09 -8.91 -14.57
C CYS A 517 -20.40 -10.32 -15.07
N LEU A 518 -21.31 -11.02 -14.40
CA LEU A 518 -21.85 -12.30 -14.85
C LEU A 518 -23.31 -12.11 -15.26
N LEU A 519 -23.67 -12.69 -16.40
CA LEU A 519 -25.04 -12.76 -16.89
C LEU A 519 -25.51 -14.21 -16.86
N PHE A 520 -26.73 -14.46 -16.39
CA PHE A 520 -27.35 -15.79 -16.39
C PHE A 520 -28.71 -15.72 -17.07
N GLU A 521 -29.11 -16.78 -17.76
CA GLU A 521 -30.44 -16.91 -18.34
C GLU A 521 -31.31 -17.83 -17.48
N ARG A 522 -32.41 -17.31 -16.95
CA ARG A 522 -33.40 -18.08 -16.18
C ARG A 522 -34.81 -17.79 -16.70
N THR A 523 -35.82 -18.37 -16.07
CA THR A 523 -37.21 -18.09 -16.38
C THR A 523 -37.97 -17.53 -15.18
N ILE A 524 -38.93 -16.66 -15.47
CA ILE A 524 -39.91 -16.10 -14.53
C ILE A 524 -41.28 -16.26 -15.17
N GLY A 525 -42.15 -17.07 -14.59
CA GLY A 525 -43.47 -17.35 -15.15
C GLY A 525 -43.39 -17.98 -16.55
N GLY A 526 -42.33 -18.75 -16.83
CA GLY A 526 -42.06 -19.34 -18.14
C GLY A 526 -41.46 -18.40 -19.19
N GLU A 527 -41.30 -17.10 -18.89
CA GLU A 527 -40.64 -16.14 -19.77
C GLU A 527 -39.13 -16.13 -19.53
N LYS A 528 -38.32 -16.04 -20.59
CA LYS A 528 -36.86 -15.95 -20.47
C LYS A 528 -36.44 -14.61 -19.87
N THR A 529 -35.50 -14.67 -18.94
CA THR A 529 -35.04 -13.53 -18.15
C THR A 529 -33.52 -13.52 -18.06
N LEU A 530 -32.91 -12.34 -18.23
CA LEU A 530 -31.47 -12.13 -18.06
C LEU A 530 -31.17 -11.60 -16.64
N ILE A 531 -30.46 -12.38 -15.85
CA ILE A 531 -30.02 -11.98 -14.51
C ILE A 531 -28.64 -11.33 -14.58
N VAL A 532 -28.56 -10.08 -14.14
CA VAL A 532 -27.31 -9.36 -13.88
C VAL A 532 -26.79 -9.74 -12.50
N ARG A 533 -25.63 -10.38 -12.44
CA ARG A 533 -25.02 -10.86 -11.19
C ARG A 533 -23.54 -10.45 -11.13
N GLY A 534 -23.02 -10.19 -9.93
CA GLY A 534 -21.61 -9.88 -9.74
C GLY A 534 -21.15 -8.67 -10.55
N LEU A 535 -21.94 -7.58 -10.61
CA LEU A 535 -21.55 -6.35 -11.29
C LEU A 535 -20.44 -5.65 -10.49
N ASN A 536 -19.20 -5.97 -10.83
CA ASN A 536 -18.00 -5.59 -10.08
C ASN A 536 -16.99 -4.87 -10.99
N PRO A 537 -17.25 -3.61 -11.38
CA PRO A 537 -16.17 -2.73 -11.79
C PRO A 537 -15.17 -2.57 -10.63
N ARG A 538 -13.88 -2.45 -10.94
CA ARG A 538 -12.82 -2.24 -9.94
C ARG A 538 -13.11 -0.98 -9.13
N GLN A 539 -12.85 -1.06 -7.83
CA GLN A 539 -13.23 0.01 -6.89
C GLN A 539 -12.60 1.36 -7.28
N ASN A 540 -11.31 1.36 -7.62
CA ASN A 540 -10.59 2.55 -8.06
C ASN A 540 -11.12 3.18 -9.36
N TYR A 541 -11.82 2.41 -10.19
CA TYR A 541 -12.41 2.88 -11.44
C TYR A 541 -13.82 3.42 -11.23
N ILE A 542 -14.67 2.66 -10.52
CA ILE A 542 -16.07 3.07 -10.32
C ILE A 542 -16.21 4.33 -9.46
N THR A 543 -15.24 4.64 -8.58
CA THR A 543 -15.21 5.90 -7.83
C THR A 543 -14.95 7.12 -8.73
N GLN A 544 -14.40 6.93 -9.93
CA GLN A 544 -14.16 8.00 -10.90
C GLN A 544 -15.36 8.23 -11.83
N LEU A 545 -16.44 7.46 -11.68
CA LEU A 545 -17.62 7.52 -12.52
C LEU A 545 -18.85 7.87 -11.69
N ASN A 546 -19.83 8.50 -12.32
CA ASN A 546 -21.17 8.54 -11.76
C ASN A 546 -21.80 7.14 -11.86
N ALA A 547 -21.97 6.45 -10.73
CA ALA A 547 -22.41 5.06 -10.71
C ALA A 547 -23.85 4.85 -11.22
N GLU A 548 -24.76 5.81 -11.00
CA GLU A 548 -26.11 5.75 -11.56
C GLU A 548 -26.09 5.85 -13.09
N SER A 549 -25.28 6.74 -13.63
CA SER A 549 -25.11 6.90 -15.09
C SER A 549 -24.46 5.64 -15.68
N PHE A 550 -23.42 5.11 -15.03
CA PHE A 550 -22.83 3.83 -15.42
C PHE A 550 -23.86 2.70 -15.45
N LEU A 551 -24.68 2.58 -14.41
CA LEU A 551 -25.70 1.53 -14.32
C LEU A 551 -26.78 1.68 -15.39
N LYS A 552 -27.26 2.90 -15.65
CA LYS A 552 -28.22 3.18 -16.74
C LYS A 552 -27.65 2.79 -18.10
N GLU A 553 -26.45 3.26 -18.43
CA GLU A 553 -25.78 2.94 -19.71
C GLU A 553 -25.50 1.43 -19.84
N PHE A 554 -25.11 0.77 -18.74
CA PHE A 554 -24.93 -0.68 -18.72
C PHE A 554 -26.24 -1.43 -19.01
N VAL A 555 -27.35 -1.01 -18.41
CA VAL A 555 -28.66 -1.60 -18.69
C VAL A 555 -29.09 -1.33 -20.13
N GLU A 556 -28.91 -0.11 -20.65
CA GLU A 556 -29.17 0.21 -22.07
C GLU A 556 -28.32 -0.66 -23.02
N TYR A 557 -27.06 -0.91 -22.69
CA TYR A 557 -26.20 -1.84 -23.45
C TYR A 557 -26.76 -3.27 -23.49
N LEU A 558 -27.37 -3.75 -22.40
CA LEU A 558 -27.95 -5.09 -22.34
C LEU A 558 -29.28 -5.21 -23.10
N LYS A 559 -30.05 -4.13 -23.26
CA LYS A 559 -31.36 -4.18 -23.92
C LYS A 559 -31.35 -4.80 -25.32
N PRO A 560 -30.54 -4.33 -26.28
CA PRO A 560 -30.52 -4.91 -27.63
C PRO A 560 -30.06 -6.39 -27.60
N ILE A 561 -29.18 -6.77 -26.67
CA ILE A 561 -28.74 -8.15 -26.48
C ILE A 561 -29.90 -9.02 -25.98
N ALA A 562 -30.65 -8.54 -24.99
CA ALA A 562 -31.81 -9.24 -24.45
C ALA A 562 -32.90 -9.43 -25.51
N GLN A 563 -33.25 -8.35 -26.23
CA GLN A 563 -34.26 -8.39 -27.30
C GLN A 563 -33.86 -9.36 -28.43
N ALA A 564 -32.61 -9.33 -28.88
CA ALA A 564 -32.12 -10.22 -29.93
C ALA A 564 -32.18 -11.71 -29.53
N ARG A 565 -32.25 -12.01 -28.23
CA ARG A 565 -32.27 -13.38 -27.70
C ARG A 565 -33.66 -13.82 -27.21
N GLY A 566 -34.69 -12.99 -27.42
CA GLY A 566 -36.06 -13.28 -26.99
C GLY A 566 -36.21 -13.32 -25.46
N ILE A 567 -35.43 -12.48 -24.76
CA ILE A 567 -35.50 -12.31 -23.32
C ILE A 567 -36.56 -11.23 -23.02
N ALA A 568 -37.50 -11.54 -22.14
CA ALA A 568 -38.63 -10.68 -21.77
C ALA A 568 -38.26 -9.61 -20.73
N SER A 569 -37.28 -9.90 -19.86
CA SER A 569 -36.84 -8.94 -18.83
C SER A 569 -35.37 -9.06 -18.46
N ILE A 570 -34.81 -7.96 -17.96
CA ILE A 570 -33.49 -7.90 -17.32
C ILE A 570 -33.71 -7.67 -15.83
N VAL A 571 -33.08 -8.46 -14.97
CA VAL A 571 -33.31 -8.47 -13.52
C VAL A 571 -31.99 -8.53 -12.75
N ALA A 572 -32.01 -8.18 -11.45
CA ALA A 572 -30.85 -8.26 -10.56
C ALA A 572 -31.22 -8.77 -9.16
N PRO A 573 -30.35 -9.54 -8.46
CA PRO A 573 -30.63 -10.10 -7.15
C PRO A 573 -30.34 -9.11 -6.00
N MET A 574 -30.97 -7.93 -6.01
CA MET A 574 -30.72 -6.87 -5.01
C MET A 574 -31.02 -7.30 -3.57
N ASN A 575 -31.99 -8.20 -3.39
CA ASN A 575 -32.42 -8.73 -2.08
C ASN A 575 -31.57 -9.92 -1.57
N THR A 576 -30.50 -10.29 -2.28
CA THR A 576 -29.57 -11.33 -1.85
C THR A 576 -28.20 -10.70 -1.59
N PRO A 577 -27.87 -10.34 -0.34
CA PRO A 577 -26.65 -9.62 -0.01
C PRO A 577 -25.39 -10.30 -0.57
N GLY A 578 -24.55 -9.54 -1.27
CA GLY A 578 -23.31 -10.02 -1.89
C GLY A 578 -23.46 -10.79 -3.20
N ALA A 579 -24.68 -11.16 -3.62
CA ALA A 579 -24.89 -11.80 -4.92
C ALA A 579 -24.82 -10.80 -6.08
N LEU A 580 -25.31 -9.57 -5.87
CA LEU A 580 -25.34 -8.51 -6.87
C LEU A 580 -23.95 -7.90 -7.13
N THR A 581 -23.30 -7.40 -6.06
CA THR A 581 -22.03 -6.69 -6.14
C THR A 581 -21.36 -6.66 -4.77
N ASN A 582 -20.03 -6.58 -4.73
CA ASN A 582 -19.27 -6.24 -3.53
C ASN A 582 -18.81 -4.76 -3.51
N ARG A 583 -19.32 -3.93 -4.44
CA ARG A 583 -18.98 -2.51 -4.56
C ARG A 583 -20.07 -1.63 -3.93
N PRO A 584 -19.80 -0.95 -2.79
CA PRO A 584 -20.80 -0.11 -2.13
C PRO A 584 -21.36 1.00 -3.01
N THR A 585 -20.56 1.54 -3.93
CA THR A 585 -21.00 2.58 -4.88
C THR A 585 -22.02 2.03 -5.88
N ILE A 586 -21.86 0.80 -6.38
CA ILE A 586 -22.83 0.15 -7.25
C ILE A 586 -24.09 -0.23 -6.47
N SER A 587 -23.94 -0.79 -5.27
CA SER A 587 -25.10 -1.15 -4.42
C SER A 587 -26.01 0.06 -4.19
N ARG A 588 -25.42 1.21 -3.80
CA ARG A 588 -26.19 2.45 -3.60
C ARG A 588 -26.87 2.96 -4.88
N ALA A 589 -26.22 2.81 -6.03
CA ALA A 589 -26.83 3.18 -7.31
C ALA A 589 -28.03 2.28 -7.67
N PHE A 590 -27.95 0.97 -7.38
CA PHE A 590 -29.10 0.08 -7.52
C PHE A 590 -30.24 0.46 -6.57
N ASP A 591 -29.95 0.69 -5.30
CA ASP A 591 -30.97 1.08 -4.31
C ASP A 591 -31.66 2.40 -4.69
N SER A 592 -30.89 3.39 -5.17
CA SER A 592 -31.40 4.68 -5.66
C SER A 592 -32.34 4.53 -6.85
N LEU A 593 -31.99 3.69 -7.82
CA LEU A 593 -32.73 3.56 -9.09
C LEU A 593 -33.87 2.53 -9.05
N TYR A 594 -33.74 1.48 -8.22
CA TYR A 594 -34.60 0.30 -8.28
C TYR A 594 -35.06 -0.21 -6.91
N GLY A 595 -34.74 0.49 -5.81
CA GLY A 595 -35.06 0.05 -4.44
C GLY A 595 -36.55 -0.11 -4.14
N GLU A 596 -37.42 0.57 -4.90
CA GLU A 596 -38.89 0.49 -4.76
C GLU A 596 -39.52 -0.50 -5.75
N THR A 597 -38.74 -1.10 -6.65
CA THR A 597 -39.26 -2.00 -7.68
C THR A 597 -39.68 -3.35 -7.07
N PRO A 598 -40.86 -3.90 -7.44
CA PRO A 598 -41.31 -5.19 -6.92
C PRO A 598 -40.32 -6.33 -7.19
N LEU A 599 -40.28 -7.28 -6.25
CA LEU A 599 -39.53 -8.52 -6.41
C LEU A 599 -40.32 -9.53 -7.24
N LEU A 600 -39.65 -10.15 -8.20
CA LEU A 600 -40.12 -11.27 -9.00
C LEU A 600 -39.48 -12.56 -8.49
N GLU A 601 -40.22 -13.67 -8.57
CA GLU A 601 -39.74 -14.99 -8.18
C GLU A 601 -39.24 -15.77 -9.40
N LEU A 602 -38.06 -16.39 -9.27
CA LEU A 602 -37.52 -17.26 -10.32
C LEU A 602 -38.25 -18.60 -10.31
N ASP A 603 -38.52 -19.15 -11.50
CA ASP A 603 -39.12 -20.49 -11.61
C ASP A 603 -38.18 -21.56 -11.03
N GLU A 604 -36.87 -21.37 -11.21
CA GLU A 604 -35.82 -22.20 -10.64
C GLU A 604 -34.76 -21.34 -9.92
N PRO A 605 -34.33 -21.73 -8.69
CA PRO A 605 -33.29 -21.00 -7.97
C PRO A 605 -31.97 -20.96 -8.74
N LEU A 606 -31.32 -19.78 -8.77
CA LEU A 606 -29.96 -19.64 -9.25
C LEU A 606 -28.97 -19.80 -8.09
N THR A 607 -28.26 -20.93 -8.05
CA THR A 607 -27.17 -21.16 -7.08
C THR A 607 -25.81 -20.95 -7.72
N PHE A 608 -25.03 -20.01 -7.21
CA PHE A 608 -23.64 -19.80 -7.64
C PHE A 608 -22.80 -19.25 -6.49
N ASN A 609 -21.54 -19.67 -6.39
CA ASN A 609 -20.59 -19.23 -5.36
C ASN A 609 -21.14 -19.23 -3.91
N GLY A 610 -21.97 -20.21 -3.54
CA GLY A 610 -22.55 -20.29 -2.19
C GLY A 610 -23.74 -19.36 -1.93
N TYR A 611 -24.21 -18.61 -2.94
CA TYR A 611 -25.45 -17.83 -2.86
C TYR A 611 -26.55 -18.48 -3.69
N THR A 612 -27.72 -18.63 -3.09
CA THR A 612 -28.95 -19.09 -3.74
C THR A 612 -29.88 -17.89 -3.92
N VAL A 613 -30.12 -17.52 -5.17
CA VAL A 613 -31.04 -16.45 -5.56
C VAL A 613 -32.37 -17.09 -5.95
N THR A 614 -33.45 -16.67 -5.28
CA THR A 614 -34.83 -17.11 -5.58
C THR A 614 -35.73 -15.96 -6.00
N LYS A 615 -35.41 -14.74 -5.56
CA LYS A 615 -36.13 -13.52 -5.92
C LYS A 615 -35.16 -12.50 -6.50
N VAL A 616 -35.67 -11.69 -7.41
CA VAL A 616 -34.90 -10.71 -8.18
C VAL A 616 -35.73 -9.44 -8.39
N THR A 617 -35.07 -8.31 -8.57
CA THR A 617 -35.67 -7.02 -8.88
C THR A 617 -35.67 -6.81 -10.39
N GLU A 618 -36.80 -6.39 -10.97
CA GLU A 618 -36.89 -6.05 -12.40
C GLU A 618 -36.16 -4.74 -12.70
N LEU A 619 -35.25 -4.75 -13.69
CA LEU A 619 -34.57 -3.53 -14.15
C LEU A 619 -35.24 -2.97 -15.41
N VAL A 620 -35.65 -3.87 -16.31
CA VAL A 620 -36.30 -3.57 -17.60
C VAL A 620 -37.23 -4.72 -17.97
N ARG A 621 -38.38 -4.39 -18.56
CA ARG A 621 -39.29 -5.31 -19.24
C ARG A 621 -39.53 -4.86 -20.69
N PHE A 622 -39.65 -5.80 -21.61
CA PHE A 622 -39.85 -5.55 -23.06
C PHE A 622 -41.28 -5.78 -23.53
#